data_AF-A0A383EPP6-F1
#
_entry.id   AF-A0A383EPP6-F1
#
_cell.length_a   1.000
_cell.length_b   1.000
_cell.length_c   1.000
_cell.angle_alpha   90.00
_cell.angle_beta   90.00
_cell.angle_gamma   90.00
#
_symmetry.space_group_name_H-M   'P 1'
#
loop_
_entity.id
_entity.type
_entity.pdbx_description
1 polymer ?
#
loop_
_entity_poly.entity_id
_entity_poly.type
_entity_poly.pdbx_seq_one_letter_code
_entity_poly.pdbx_strand_id
1 'polypeptide(L)'
;MDLLEIPVPTVNLWRGVDLGGTDAIVTLLSDDDLADLEVAAVDLVARGVDPVDATTDDLPLGALEPLVDELRHEVLHGRGLALLRGFPGDRCT
;
A
#
# COMPACT_ATOMS: atom_id res chain seq x y z
N MET A 1 -13.11 16.41 30.34
CA MET A 1 -12.94 15.35 29.32
C MET A 1 -13.51 15.98 28.08
N ASP A 2 -12.64 16.61 27.31
CA ASP A 2 -13.06 17.44 26.20
C ASP A 2 -13.34 16.53 25.01
N LEU A 3 -14.61 16.54 24.57
CA LEU A 3 -15.04 15.81 23.39
C LEU A 3 -14.55 16.59 22.18
N LEU A 4 -13.63 16.00 21.42
CA LEU A 4 -13.14 16.57 20.18
C LEU A 4 -14.21 16.35 19.08
N GLU A 5 -14.88 17.44 18.68
CA GLU A 5 -15.75 17.45 17.49
C GLU A 5 -14.87 17.48 16.22
N ILE A 6 -14.40 16.32 15.80
CA ILE A 6 -13.67 16.18 14.53
C ILE A 6 -14.67 15.71 13.46
N PRO A 7 -14.90 16.48 12.39
CA PRO A 7 -15.71 16.02 11.27
C PRO A 7 -15.01 14.83 10.61
N VAL A 8 -15.62 13.66 10.70
CA VAL A 8 -15.14 12.44 10.04
C VAL A 8 -15.51 12.53 8.55
N PRO A 9 -14.55 12.39 7.62
CA PRO A 9 -14.85 12.36 6.19
C PRO A 9 -15.91 11.31 5.88
N THR A 10 -16.95 11.65 5.12
CA THR A 10 -18.03 10.68 4.84
C THR A 10 -17.55 9.45 4.07
N VAL A 11 -16.49 9.57 3.28
CA VAL A 11 -15.91 8.47 2.49
C VAL A 11 -15.25 7.38 3.34
N ASN A 12 -14.72 7.71 4.52
CA ASN A 12 -14.15 6.73 5.44
C ASN A 12 -15.15 6.27 6.52
N LEU A 13 -16.38 6.80 6.48
CA LEU A 13 -17.46 6.41 7.38
C LEU A 13 -18.32 5.30 6.76
N TRP A 14 -17.83 4.07 6.85
CA TRP A 14 -18.53 2.89 6.35
C TRP A 14 -18.49 1.74 7.38
N ARG A 15 -19.44 0.82 7.24
CA ARG A 15 -19.46 -0.48 7.93
C ARG A 15 -19.19 -1.56 6.90
N GLY A 16 -18.76 -2.75 7.33
CA GLY A 16 -18.45 -3.86 6.40
C GLY A 16 -19.55 -4.17 5.37
N VAL A 17 -20.83 -3.98 5.75
CA VAL A 17 -21.98 -4.15 4.84
C VAL A 17 -22.02 -3.12 3.70
N ASP A 18 -21.44 -1.93 3.89
CA ASP A 18 -21.41 -0.84 2.92
C ASP A 18 -20.30 -1.06 1.87
N LEU A 19 -19.29 -1.88 2.16
CA LEU A 19 -18.14 -2.11 1.28
C LEU A 19 -18.48 -2.98 0.06
N GLY A 20 -19.57 -3.77 0.14
CA GLY A 20 -19.97 -4.67 -0.96
C GLY A 20 -19.02 -5.85 -1.21
N GLY A 21 -18.01 -6.06 -0.37
CA GLY A 21 -17.02 -7.14 -0.48
C GLY A 21 -15.59 -6.63 -0.66
N THR A 22 -14.63 -7.55 -0.76
CA THR A 22 -13.20 -7.20 -0.92
C THR A 22 -12.86 -6.63 -2.30
N ASP A 23 -13.69 -6.90 -3.31
CA ASP A 23 -13.43 -6.44 -4.68
C ASP A 23 -13.47 -4.91 -4.80
N ALA A 24 -14.16 -4.23 -3.88
CA ALA A 24 -14.20 -2.76 -3.81
C ALA A 24 -12.91 -2.11 -3.29
N ILE A 25 -11.99 -2.91 -2.75
CA ILE A 25 -10.75 -2.45 -2.10
C ILE A 25 -9.52 -3.20 -2.59
N VAL A 26 -9.69 -4.16 -3.50
CA VAL A 26 -8.58 -5.00 -3.97
C VAL A 26 -7.81 -4.31 -5.06
N THR A 27 -6.49 -4.26 -4.90
CA THR A 27 -5.56 -3.90 -5.96
C THR A 27 -4.71 -5.13 -6.25
N LEU A 28 -4.85 -5.66 -7.47
CA LEU A 28 -4.08 -6.80 -7.95
C LEU A 28 -2.77 -6.29 -8.54
N LEU A 29 -1.65 -6.72 -7.97
CA LEU A 29 -0.32 -6.47 -8.52
C LEU A 29 -0.14 -7.35 -9.76
N SER A 30 0.31 -6.75 -10.86
CA SER A 30 0.69 -7.50 -12.04
C SER A 30 1.99 -8.27 -11.80
N ASP A 31 2.28 -9.28 -12.63
CA ASP A 31 3.54 -10.01 -12.54
C ASP A 31 4.76 -9.09 -12.79
N ASP A 32 4.61 -8.05 -13.61
CA ASP A 32 5.64 -7.05 -13.88
C ASP A 32 5.88 -6.17 -12.64
N ASP A 33 4.81 -5.70 -12.00
CA ASP A 33 4.87 -4.92 -10.75
C ASP A 33 5.59 -5.70 -9.63
N LEU A 34 5.33 -7.01 -9.56
CA LEU A 34 5.97 -7.89 -8.60
C LEU A 34 7.46 -8.09 -8.89
N ALA A 35 7.83 -8.23 -10.16
CA ALA A 35 9.23 -8.37 -10.56
C ALA A 35 10.03 -7.11 -10.22
N ASP A 36 9.46 -5.92 -10.46
CA ASP A 36 10.09 -4.64 -10.11
C ASP A 36 10.28 -4.51 -8.59
N LEU A 37 9.28 -4.90 -7.80
CA LEU A 37 9.36 -4.88 -6.34
C LEU A 37 10.39 -5.88 -5.80
N GLU A 38 10.47 -7.10 -6.38
CA GLU A 38 11.48 -8.10 -6.03
C GLU A 38 12.90 -7.57 -6.29
N VAL A 39 13.13 -6.93 -7.45
CA VAL A 39 14.44 -6.34 -7.79
C VAL A 39 14.81 -5.23 -6.81
N ALA A 40 13.88 -4.33 -6.48
CA ALA A 40 14.12 -3.25 -5.53
C ALA A 40 14.42 -3.77 -4.11
N ALA A 41 13.70 -4.80 -3.67
CA ALA A 41 13.93 -5.43 -2.36
C ALA A 41 15.30 -6.11 -2.29
N VAL A 42 15.71 -6.84 -3.34
CA VAL A 42 17.04 -7.48 -3.41
C VAL A 42 18.16 -6.44 -3.36
N ASP A 43 18.02 -5.32 -4.09
CA ASP A 43 19.00 -4.23 -4.06
C ASP A 43 19.12 -3.58 -2.66
N LEU A 44 17.99 -3.33 -2.00
CA LEU A 44 17.95 -2.78 -0.64
C LEU A 44 18.73 -3.66 0.34
N VAL A 45 18.48 -4.98 0.29
CA VAL A 45 19.18 -5.97 1.12
C VAL A 45 20.66 -6.04 0.76
N ALA A 46 21.02 -6.01 -0.53
CA ALA A 46 22.41 -6.05 -0.98
C ALA A 46 23.23 -4.83 -0.50
N ARG A 47 22.58 -3.66 -0.38
CA ARG A 47 23.18 -2.45 0.20
C ARG A 47 23.23 -2.46 1.73
N GLY A 48 22.63 -3.46 2.38
CA GLY A 48 22.58 -3.59 3.84
C GLY A 48 21.72 -2.53 4.50
N VAL A 49 20.74 -1.96 3.79
CA VAL A 49 19.78 -1.00 4.34
C VAL A 49 18.68 -1.79 5.05
N ASP A 50 18.47 -1.49 6.33
CA ASP A 50 17.34 -2.04 7.08
C ASP A 50 16.04 -1.43 6.51
N PRO A 51 15.03 -2.24 6.14
CA PRO A 51 13.73 -1.73 5.68
C PRO A 51 13.08 -0.71 6.60
N VAL A 52 13.37 -0.74 7.91
CA VAL A 52 12.87 0.23 8.89
C VAL A 52 13.51 1.61 8.74
N ASP A 53 14.76 1.65 8.28
CA ASP A 53 15.54 2.87 8.07
C ASP A 53 15.51 3.34 6.60
N ALA A 54 14.93 2.53 5.71
CA ALA A 54 14.85 2.82 4.28
C ALA A 54 14.04 4.09 4.00
N THR A 55 14.55 4.90 3.09
CA THR A 55 13.89 6.10 2.57
C THR A 55 13.35 5.88 1.16
N THR A 56 12.63 6.87 0.62
CA THR A 56 12.18 6.84 -0.79
C THR A 56 13.35 6.74 -1.76
N ASP A 57 14.53 7.25 -1.40
CA ASP A 57 15.73 7.20 -2.24
C ASP A 57 16.37 5.80 -2.23
N ASP A 58 16.10 5.02 -1.19
CA ASP A 58 16.59 3.65 -1.05
C ASP A 58 15.71 2.63 -1.77
N LEU A 59 14.47 2.96 -2.11
CA LEU A 59 13.59 2.05 -2.82
C LEU A 59 12.90 2.80 -3.97
N PRO A 60 13.64 3.12 -5.05
CA PRO A 60 13.06 3.80 -6.20
C PRO A 60 12.01 2.90 -6.85
N LEU A 61 10.74 3.26 -6.68
CA LEU A 61 9.60 2.45 -7.09
C LEU A 61 9.38 2.44 -8.60
N GLY A 62 9.91 3.43 -9.34
CA GLY A 62 9.85 3.46 -10.80
C GLY A 62 8.41 3.35 -11.32
N ALA A 63 8.12 2.27 -12.05
CA ALA A 63 6.78 2.01 -12.59
C ALA A 63 5.70 1.84 -11.51
N LEU A 64 6.08 1.53 -10.27
CA LEU A 64 5.17 1.35 -9.13
C LEU A 64 4.78 2.66 -8.44
N GLU A 65 5.44 3.79 -8.74
CA GLU A 65 5.12 5.08 -8.10
C GLU A 65 3.63 5.46 -8.22
N PRO A 66 2.99 5.38 -9.40
CA PRO A 66 1.58 5.74 -9.54
C PRO A 66 0.66 4.86 -8.68
N LEU A 67 0.97 3.58 -8.59
CA LEU A 67 0.23 2.63 -7.78
C LEU A 67 0.34 2.97 -6.28
N VAL A 68 1.55 3.27 -5.80
CA VAL A 68 1.76 3.64 -4.39
C VAL A 68 1.10 4.97 -4.05
N ASP A 69 1.10 5.93 -4.97
CA ASP A 69 0.39 7.20 -4.81
C ASP A 69 -1.14 7.00 -4.74
N GLU A 70 -1.69 6.12 -5.58
CA GLU A 70 -3.12 5.78 -5.53
C GLU A 70 -3.49 5.11 -4.20
N LEU A 71 -2.70 4.14 -3.75
CA LEU A 71 -2.90 3.46 -2.47
C LEU A 71 -2.79 4.45 -1.30
N ARG A 72 -1.81 5.35 -1.33
CA ARG A 72 -1.64 6.41 -0.33
C ARG A 72 -2.86 7.31 -0.28
N HIS A 73 -3.38 7.71 -1.45
CA HIS A 73 -4.59 8.52 -1.53
C HIS A 73 -5.81 7.78 -0.99
N GLU A 74 -6.01 6.52 -1.37
CA GLU A 74 -7.12 5.68 -0.91
C GLU A 74 -7.10 5.49 0.62
N VAL A 75 -5.93 5.30 1.21
CA VAL A 75 -5.77 5.14 2.66
C VAL A 75 -5.92 6.46 3.42
N LEU A 76 -5.39 7.58 2.92
CA LEU A 76 -5.44 8.86 3.64
C LEU A 76 -6.72 9.65 3.39
N HIS A 77 -7.33 9.49 2.23
CA HIS A 77 -8.41 10.35 1.73
C HIS A 77 -9.61 9.57 1.17
N GLY A 78 -9.46 8.27 0.91
CA GLY A 78 -10.53 7.38 0.48
C GLY A 78 -11.20 6.65 1.65
N ARG A 79 -11.43 5.36 1.46
CA ARG A 79 -12.11 4.47 2.43
C ARG A 79 -11.24 4.18 3.65
N GLY A 80 -9.96 4.54 3.64
CA GLY A 80 -9.05 4.34 4.76
C GLY A 80 -8.35 2.98 4.76
N LEU A 81 -8.54 2.18 3.72
CA LEU A 81 -7.90 0.88 3.58
C LEU A 81 -7.83 0.45 2.11
N ALA A 82 -6.87 -0.40 1.82
CA ALA A 82 -6.71 -1.08 0.54
C ALA A 82 -6.21 -2.51 0.79
N LEU A 83 -6.53 -3.43 -0.11
CA LEU A 83 -6.10 -4.82 -0.08
C LEU A 83 -5.20 -5.10 -1.27
N LEU A 84 -3.90 -5.19 -1.03
CA LEU A 84 -2.94 -5.61 -2.04
C LEU A 84 -2.94 -7.13 -2.17
N ARG A 85 -3.02 -7.63 -3.41
CA ARG A 85 -2.99 -9.05 -3.75
C ARG A 85 -1.94 -9.31 -4.82
N GLY A 86 -1.30 -10.47 -4.73
CA GLY A 86 -0.24 -10.89 -5.67
C GLY A 86 1.13 -11.02 -5.04
N PHE A 87 1.35 -10.52 -3.82
CA PHE A 87 2.65 -10.61 -3.14
C PHE A 87 3.20 -12.05 -3.11
N PRO A 88 4.47 -12.25 -3.51
CA PRO A 88 5.07 -13.57 -3.65
C PRO A 88 5.59 -14.06 -2.30
N GLY A 89 4.68 -14.48 -1.42
CA GLY A 89 5.03 -14.97 -0.08
C GLY A 89 6.04 -16.13 -0.07
N ASP A 90 6.05 -16.94 -1.13
CA ASP A 90 6.94 -18.10 -1.26
C ASP A 90 8.30 -17.79 -1.91
N ARG A 91 8.50 -16.56 -2.44
CA ARG A 91 9.75 -16.18 -3.14
C ARG A 91 10.67 -15.26 -2.33
N CYS A 92 10.21 -14.76 -1.18
CA CYS A 92 10.95 -13.83 -0.33
C CYS A 92 11.62 -14.51 0.88
N THR A 93 12.05 -15.77 0.78
CA THR A 93 12.74 -16.52 1.85
C THR A 93 14.24 -16.33 1.86
#